data_AF-A0A9D7Q0A1-F1
#
_entry.id   AF-A0A9D7Q0A1-F1
#
_cell.length_a   1.000
_cell.length_b   1.000
_cell.length_c   1.000
_cell.angle_alpha   90.00
_cell.angle_beta   90.00
_cell.angle_gamma   90.00
#
_symmetry.space_group_name_H-M   'P 1'
#
loop_
_entity.id
_entity.type
_entity.pdbx_description
1 polymer ?
#
loop_
_entity_poly.entity_id
_entity_poly.type
_entity_poly.pdbx_seq_one_letter_code
_entity_poly.pdbx_strand_id
1 'polypeptide(L)'
;MKEQLNQRVDGERLHRCLVPVFKNSYTREKLESQSESYLLTAEILERDHLSDYSEVSNVAIITSIASNYCKIFEYELSCSIDHLIRRKLSIELPEYYYKYQNGKKAFFYSQDRTNFEIDYNKKNRAFYFKDKDWFPVSTGASLVVISEMINRGEFDELKDFFTSEQLDVLKEVGEEIKNIRNVCAHSIIDLEQLSRVKNGLTELESKGVFEGMFKIKALLKA
;
A
#
# COMPACT_ATOMS: atom_id res chain seq x y z
N MET A 1 44.80 20.68 13.64
CA MET A 1 43.66 20.55 14.56
C MET A 1 42.40 20.20 13.76
N LYS A 2 42.27 19.14 12.94
CA LYS A 2 42.83 17.77 12.94
C LYS A 2 43.02 17.22 14.34
N GLU A 3 41.96 16.68 14.93
CA GLU A 3 41.92 15.34 15.51
C GLU A 3 40.56 15.07 16.16
N GLN A 4 40.08 13.83 15.97
CA GLN A 4 39.02 13.15 16.72
C GLN A 4 37.55 13.49 16.43
N LEU A 5 37.03 12.88 15.36
CA LEU A 5 35.85 12.02 15.47
C LEU A 5 35.96 10.86 14.45
N ASN A 6 37.04 10.10 14.60
CA ASN A 6 37.09 8.71 14.17
C ASN A 6 36.44 7.87 15.27
N GLN A 7 35.13 7.67 15.19
CA GLN A 7 34.47 6.51 15.79
C GLN A 7 33.56 5.88 14.74
N ARG A 8 34.13 4.84 14.12
CA ARG A 8 33.49 3.69 13.46
C ARG A 8 31.97 3.81 13.26
N VAL A 9 31.56 4.16 12.05
CA VAL A 9 30.43 3.47 11.44
C VAL A 9 31.04 2.38 10.57
N ASP A 10 30.94 1.15 11.04
CA ASP A 10 31.48 -0.04 10.39
C ASP A 10 31.08 -0.07 8.91
N GLY A 11 32.10 -0.07 8.04
CA GLY A 11 32.02 -0.26 6.60
C GLY A 11 31.48 -1.62 6.15
N GLU A 12 30.88 -2.40 7.06
CA GLU A 12 30.19 -3.66 6.77
C GLU A 12 28.66 -3.50 6.64
N ARG A 13 28.08 -2.32 6.95
CA ARG A 13 26.63 -2.10 6.81
C ARG A 13 26.16 -1.62 5.44
N LEU A 14 27.04 -1.06 4.60
CA LEU A 14 26.68 -0.61 3.24
C LEU A 14 26.85 -1.69 2.17
N HIS A 15 27.55 -2.79 2.46
CA HIS A 15 27.79 -3.87 1.49
C HIS A 15 26.74 -5.00 1.49
N ARG A 16 25.68 -4.91 2.31
CA ARG A 16 24.52 -5.82 2.26
C ARG A 16 23.29 -5.23 1.56
N CYS A 17 23.35 -3.97 1.14
CA CYS A 17 22.18 -3.29 0.56
C CYS A 17 22.04 -3.47 -0.96
N LEU A 18 22.97 -4.12 -1.66
CA LEU A 18 22.82 -4.39 -3.09
C LEU A 18 23.37 -5.78 -3.45
N VAL A 19 22.47 -6.59 -4.03
CA VAL A 19 22.67 -7.84 -4.81
C VAL A 19 22.70 -9.16 -3.98
N PRO A 20 22.03 -10.28 -4.38
CA PRO A 20 20.96 -10.53 -5.37
C PRO A 20 19.76 -11.32 -4.78
N VAL A 21 18.53 -10.80 -4.83
CA VAL A 21 17.34 -11.62 -4.51
C VAL A 21 16.37 -11.67 -5.71
N PHE A 22 16.89 -12.03 -6.88
CA PHE A 22 16.09 -12.55 -7.99
C PHE A 22 16.18 -14.06 -8.07
N LYS A 23 15.85 -14.69 -6.95
CA LYS A 23 15.36 -16.06 -6.79
C LYS A 23 14.84 -16.06 -5.37
N ASN A 24 13.54 -16.26 -5.17
CA ASN A 24 12.94 -16.91 -4.00
C ASN A 24 11.45 -16.53 -3.88
N SER A 25 10.67 -17.53 -3.49
CA SER A 25 9.26 -17.49 -3.12
C SER A 25 8.83 -16.18 -2.44
N TYR A 26 7.72 -15.60 -2.91
CA TYR A 26 7.02 -14.50 -2.24
C TYR A 26 6.45 -15.02 -0.91
N THR A 27 7.23 -14.94 0.18
CA THR A 27 6.76 -15.28 1.52
C THR A 27 5.94 -14.13 2.11
N ARG A 28 4.99 -14.44 3.02
CA ARG A 28 4.18 -13.45 3.76
C ARG A 28 5.03 -12.33 4.37
N GLU A 29 6.16 -12.69 4.96
CA GLU A 29 7.09 -11.79 5.65
C GLU A 29 7.69 -10.73 4.71
N LYS A 30 7.89 -11.05 3.43
CA LYS A 30 8.44 -10.13 2.43
C LYS A 30 7.47 -9.00 2.03
N LEU A 31 6.21 -9.09 2.47
CA LEU A 31 5.15 -8.17 2.12
C LEU A 31 4.91 -7.18 3.25
N GLU A 32 4.81 -7.67 4.48
CA GLU A 32 4.82 -6.81 5.66
C GLU A 32 6.12 -6.00 5.69
N SER A 33 7.25 -6.59 5.28
CA SER A 33 8.51 -5.87 5.10
C SER A 33 8.50 -4.82 3.97
N GLN A 34 7.54 -4.86 3.02
CA GLN A 34 7.47 -3.86 1.93
C GLN A 34 6.88 -2.54 2.42
N SER A 35 5.76 -2.58 3.18
CA SER A 35 5.24 -1.38 3.84
C SER A 35 6.32 -0.72 4.71
N GLU A 36 7.03 -1.54 5.50
CA GLU A 36 8.16 -1.08 6.33
C GLU A 36 9.31 -0.51 5.50
N SER A 37 9.66 -1.14 4.38
CA SER A 37 10.72 -0.66 3.48
C SER A 37 10.37 0.68 2.86
N TYR A 38 9.10 0.89 2.46
CA TYR A 38 8.63 2.16 1.93
C TYR A 38 8.67 3.26 3.00
N LEU A 39 8.22 2.95 4.22
CA LEU A 39 8.30 3.88 5.35
C LEU A 39 9.74 4.29 5.65
N LEU A 40 10.63 3.30 5.83
CA LEU A 40 12.04 3.56 6.11
C LEU A 40 12.70 4.38 5.00
N THR A 41 12.37 4.09 3.74
CA THR A 41 12.90 4.85 2.59
C THR A 41 12.41 6.30 2.64
N ALA A 42 11.13 6.53 2.90
CA ALA A 42 10.56 7.87 3.03
C ALA A 42 11.25 8.66 4.16
N GLU A 43 11.43 8.04 5.33
CA GLU A 43 12.07 8.67 6.49
C GLU A 43 13.55 9.00 6.26
N ILE A 44 14.30 8.11 5.60
CA ILE A 44 15.70 8.36 5.23
C ILE A 44 15.78 9.54 4.27
N LEU A 45 14.98 9.53 3.20
CA LEU A 45 14.96 10.61 2.22
C LEU A 45 14.53 11.94 2.87
N GLU A 46 13.55 11.91 3.76
CA GLU A 46 13.08 13.09 4.47
C GLU A 46 14.18 13.71 5.33
N ARG A 47 14.81 12.89 6.18
CA ARG A 47 15.89 13.32 7.08
C ARG A 47 17.09 13.89 6.31
N ASP A 48 17.50 13.19 5.26
CA ASP A 48 18.76 13.46 4.56
C ASP A 48 18.64 14.61 3.54
N HIS A 49 17.42 15.00 3.15
CA HIS A 49 17.22 15.96 2.06
C HIS A 49 16.24 17.10 2.33
N LEU A 50 15.40 17.06 3.37
CA LEU A 50 14.58 18.23 3.72
C LEU A 50 15.30 19.25 4.62
N SER A 51 16.52 18.96 5.07
CA SER A 51 17.31 19.85 5.95
C SER A 51 18.27 20.79 5.21
N ASP A 52 18.77 20.41 4.02
CA ASP A 52 19.71 21.20 3.20
C ASP A 52 19.02 21.74 1.93
N TYR A 53 18.70 23.04 1.92
CA TYR A 53 17.79 23.65 0.95
C TYR A 53 18.47 24.17 -0.33
N SER A 54 18.18 23.54 -1.48
CA SER A 54 18.28 24.18 -2.81
C SER A 54 17.02 23.88 -3.65
N GLU A 55 16.39 24.90 -4.26
CA GLU A 55 14.99 24.84 -4.72
C GLU A 55 14.67 23.78 -5.80
N VAL A 56 15.59 23.47 -6.72
CA VAL A 56 15.28 22.66 -7.93
C VAL A 56 15.53 21.16 -7.72
N SER A 57 16.52 20.73 -6.92
CA SER A 57 16.71 19.31 -6.61
C SER A 57 15.67 18.77 -5.62
N ASN A 58 14.94 19.67 -4.94
CA ASN A 58 14.01 19.34 -3.87
C ASN A 58 12.72 18.71 -4.38
N VAL A 59 12.20 19.11 -5.54
CA VAL A 59 10.83 18.74 -5.92
C VAL A 59 10.71 17.27 -6.38
N ALA A 60 11.76 16.73 -7.00
CA ALA A 60 11.85 15.30 -7.32
C ALA A 60 11.98 14.44 -6.05
N ILE A 61 12.70 14.93 -5.04
CA ILE A 61 12.85 14.26 -3.74
C ILE A 61 11.52 14.27 -2.99
N ILE A 62 10.84 15.42 -2.91
CA ILE A 62 9.50 15.54 -2.32
C ILE A 62 8.52 14.55 -2.97
N THR A 63 8.52 14.49 -4.32
CA THR A 63 7.69 13.54 -5.06
C THR A 63 8.04 12.09 -4.73
N SER A 64 9.33 11.77 -4.57
CA SER A 64 9.78 10.44 -4.18
C SER A 64 9.34 10.07 -2.76
N ILE A 65 9.48 10.99 -1.80
CA ILE A 65 9.05 10.80 -0.40
C ILE A 65 7.54 10.53 -0.36
N ALA A 66 6.73 11.38 -1.00
CA ALA A 66 5.28 11.19 -1.02
C ALA A 66 4.86 9.91 -1.74
N SER A 67 5.54 9.54 -2.83
CA SER A 67 5.28 8.27 -3.52
C SER A 67 5.47 7.06 -2.59
N ASN A 68 6.54 7.06 -1.79
CA ASN A 68 6.78 6.02 -0.79
C ASN A 68 5.70 6.02 0.30
N TYR A 69 5.31 7.18 0.84
CA TYR A 69 4.22 7.25 1.82
C TYR A 69 2.89 6.75 1.26
N CYS A 70 2.51 7.13 0.05
CA CYS A 70 1.31 6.62 -0.61
C CYS A 70 1.37 5.10 -0.76
N LYS A 71 2.53 4.53 -1.09
CA LYS A 71 2.71 3.08 -1.28
C LYS A 71 2.43 2.29 -0.02
N ILE A 72 2.72 2.81 1.17
CA ILE A 72 2.37 2.15 2.44
C ILE A 72 0.87 1.91 2.49
N PHE A 73 0.06 2.94 2.24
CA PHE A 73 -1.40 2.84 2.23
C PHE A 73 -1.92 1.85 1.16
N GLU A 74 -1.43 1.95 -0.09
CA GLU A 74 -1.82 1.01 -1.15
C GLU A 74 -1.58 -0.44 -0.74
N TYR A 75 -0.44 -0.67 -0.10
CA TYR A 75 0.00 -1.99 0.27
C TYR A 75 -0.83 -2.57 1.42
N GLU A 76 -1.11 -1.75 2.44
CA GLU A 76 -2.00 -2.12 3.54
C GLU A 76 -3.41 -2.42 3.04
N LEU A 77 -3.95 -1.61 2.14
CA LEU A 77 -5.24 -1.82 1.52
C LEU A 77 -5.30 -3.16 0.76
N SER A 78 -4.28 -3.43 -0.06
CA SER A 78 -4.21 -4.69 -0.81
C SER A 78 -4.00 -5.91 0.09
N CYS A 79 -3.17 -5.82 1.13
CA CYS A 79 -2.90 -6.93 2.02
C CYS A 79 -4.04 -7.25 2.99
N SER A 80 -4.92 -6.29 3.27
CA SER A 80 -6.05 -6.45 4.18
C SER A 80 -7.37 -6.60 3.41
N ILE A 81 -7.94 -5.48 2.97
CA ILE A 81 -9.31 -5.41 2.44
C ILE A 81 -9.45 -6.16 1.12
N ASP A 82 -8.52 -6.00 0.18
CA ASP A 82 -8.63 -6.72 -1.10
C ASP A 82 -8.57 -8.23 -0.88
N HIS A 83 -7.73 -8.73 0.03
CA HIS A 83 -7.70 -10.16 0.36
C HIS A 83 -8.97 -10.64 1.05
N LEU A 84 -9.55 -9.83 1.93
CA LEU A 84 -10.84 -10.13 2.53
C LEU A 84 -11.93 -10.28 1.46
N ILE A 85 -11.95 -9.38 0.47
CA ILE A 85 -12.85 -9.46 -0.67
C ILE A 85 -12.58 -10.71 -1.50
N ARG A 86 -11.30 -11.02 -1.78
CA ARG A 86 -10.91 -12.24 -2.51
C ARG A 86 -11.41 -13.50 -1.82
N ARG A 87 -11.29 -13.59 -0.49
CA ARG A 87 -11.85 -14.69 0.31
C ARG A 87 -13.35 -14.82 0.12
N LYS A 88 -14.10 -13.71 0.19
CA LYS A 88 -15.56 -13.70 -0.03
C LYS A 88 -15.94 -14.14 -1.44
N LEU A 89 -15.16 -13.78 -2.45
CA LEU A 89 -15.31 -14.24 -3.83
C LEU A 89 -14.84 -15.70 -4.04
N SER A 90 -14.58 -16.42 -2.94
CA SER A 90 -14.12 -17.82 -2.93
C SER A 90 -12.88 -18.02 -3.80
N ILE A 91 -11.98 -17.03 -3.82
CA ILE A 91 -10.61 -17.21 -4.28
C ILE A 91 -9.87 -17.90 -3.15
N GLU A 92 -9.21 -19.00 -3.47
CA GLU A 92 -8.29 -19.65 -2.54
C GLU A 92 -7.15 -18.69 -2.24
N LEU A 93 -7.12 -18.21 -1.00
CA LEU A 93 -5.98 -17.48 -0.48
C LEU A 93 -4.89 -18.50 -0.18
N PRO A 94 -3.75 -18.51 -0.89
CA PRO A 94 -2.65 -19.39 -0.52
C PRO A 94 -2.05 -18.91 0.80
N GLU A 95 -1.20 -19.73 1.45
CA GLU A 95 -0.28 -19.24 2.52
C GLU A 95 0.48 -17.97 2.11
N TYR A 96 0.68 -17.82 0.80
CA TYR A 96 1.30 -16.71 0.11
C TYR A 96 0.21 -15.98 -0.64
N TYR A 97 -0.36 -14.94 -0.03
CA TYR A 97 -1.42 -14.05 -0.51
C TYR A 97 -1.41 -13.65 -2.02
N TYR A 98 -0.37 -13.94 -2.79
CA TYR A 98 -0.09 -13.43 -4.14
C TYR A 98 -0.36 -14.39 -5.29
N LYS A 99 -1.00 -15.54 -5.08
CA LYS A 99 -1.27 -16.43 -6.23
C LYS A 99 -2.58 -16.08 -6.91
N TYR A 100 -2.48 -15.95 -8.22
CA TYR A 100 -3.59 -16.06 -9.15
C TYR A 100 -4.14 -17.49 -9.15
N GLN A 101 -5.47 -17.64 -9.21
CA GLN A 101 -6.13 -18.95 -9.32
C GLN A 101 -6.62 -19.17 -10.76
N ASN A 102 -5.97 -20.08 -11.49
CA ASN A 102 -6.36 -20.43 -12.87
C ASN A 102 -7.84 -20.84 -12.95
N GLY A 103 -8.57 -20.32 -13.93
CA GLY A 103 -9.96 -20.68 -14.20
C GLY A 103 -11.00 -20.07 -13.26
N LYS A 104 -10.59 -19.36 -12.20
CA LYS A 104 -11.51 -18.65 -11.29
C LYS A 104 -11.81 -17.24 -11.84
N LYS A 105 -13.08 -16.95 -12.07
CA LYS A 105 -13.59 -15.60 -12.33
C LYS A 105 -14.05 -14.99 -11.01
N ALA A 106 -13.47 -13.85 -10.63
CA ALA A 106 -13.78 -13.20 -9.35
C ALA A 106 -14.10 -11.73 -9.60
N PHE A 107 -15.27 -11.51 -10.17
CA PHE A 107 -15.73 -10.19 -10.53
C PHE A 107 -16.54 -9.57 -9.39
N PHE A 108 -16.20 -8.33 -9.07
CA PHE A 108 -17.11 -7.44 -8.37
C PHE A 108 -17.82 -6.55 -9.38
N TYR A 109 -19.14 -6.48 -9.27
CA TYR A 109 -20.01 -5.65 -10.12
C TYR A 109 -20.61 -4.52 -9.29
N SER A 110 -20.86 -3.36 -9.89
CA SER A 110 -21.74 -2.30 -9.33
C SER A 110 -23.19 -2.78 -9.19
N GLN A 111 -24.03 -2.09 -8.39
CA GLN A 111 -25.37 -2.59 -8.01
C GLN A 111 -26.28 -2.71 -9.23
N ASP A 112 -26.09 -1.82 -10.20
CA ASP A 112 -26.74 -1.80 -11.50
C ASP A 112 -26.03 -2.63 -12.57
N ARG A 113 -24.86 -3.22 -12.26
CA ARG A 113 -23.96 -3.92 -13.19
C ARG A 113 -23.54 -3.12 -14.43
N THR A 114 -23.74 -1.81 -14.44
CA THR A 114 -23.48 -0.95 -15.60
C THR A 114 -22.25 -0.07 -15.43
N ASN A 115 -21.76 0.15 -14.19
CA ASN A 115 -20.76 1.18 -13.94
C ASN A 115 -19.32 0.66 -13.92
N PHE A 116 -19.06 -0.53 -13.38
CA PHE A 116 -17.72 -1.13 -13.44
C PHE A 116 -17.70 -2.64 -13.12
N GLU A 117 -16.68 -3.30 -13.66
CA GLU A 117 -16.32 -4.69 -13.39
C GLU A 117 -14.86 -4.74 -12.92
N ILE A 118 -14.61 -5.31 -11.74
CA ILE A 118 -13.25 -5.46 -11.18
C ILE A 118 -12.94 -6.94 -11.00
N ASP A 119 -11.90 -7.41 -11.68
CA ASP A 119 -11.35 -8.77 -11.53
C ASP A 119 -10.36 -8.83 -10.36
N TYR A 120 -10.83 -9.35 -9.23
CA TYR A 120 -10.01 -9.60 -8.04
C TYR A 120 -9.07 -10.79 -8.18
N ASN A 121 -9.11 -11.50 -9.31
CA ASN A 121 -8.20 -12.58 -9.67
C ASN A 121 -7.45 -12.26 -10.98
N LYS A 122 -7.15 -10.98 -11.24
CA LYS A 122 -6.41 -10.58 -12.43
C LYS A 122 -4.97 -11.09 -12.37
N LYS A 123 -4.54 -11.76 -13.45
CA LYS A 123 -3.14 -12.18 -13.62
C LYS A 123 -2.23 -10.97 -13.91
N ASN A 124 -1.08 -10.90 -13.26
CA ASN A 124 -0.06 -9.90 -13.59
C ASN A 124 0.49 -10.17 -15.00
N ARG A 125 0.32 -9.20 -15.90
CA ARG A 125 0.81 -9.28 -17.30
C ARG A 125 2.17 -8.57 -17.49
N ALA A 126 2.64 -7.83 -16.49
CA ALA A 126 3.65 -6.79 -16.67
C ALA A 126 5.09 -7.20 -16.34
N PHE A 127 5.38 -8.43 -15.92
CA PHE A 127 6.75 -8.83 -15.62
C PHE A 127 7.06 -10.28 -16.01
N TYR A 128 8.34 -10.50 -16.35
CA TYR A 128 9.04 -11.78 -16.53
C TYR A 128 8.98 -12.75 -15.34
N PHE A 129 8.17 -12.45 -14.32
CA PHE A 129 7.96 -13.30 -13.16
C PHE A 129 6.76 -14.22 -13.42
N LYS A 130 7.07 -15.51 -13.36
CA LYS A 130 6.24 -16.73 -13.34
C LYS A 130 4.72 -16.49 -13.43
N ASP A 131 4.06 -17.25 -14.31
CA ASP A 131 2.63 -17.28 -14.65
C ASP A 131 1.58 -17.37 -13.51
N LYS A 132 1.99 -17.23 -12.25
CA LYS A 132 1.20 -17.49 -11.04
C LYS A 132 0.93 -16.25 -10.20
N ASP A 133 1.46 -15.08 -10.54
CA ASP A 133 1.37 -13.90 -9.67
C ASP A 133 0.07 -13.11 -9.92
N TRP A 134 -0.66 -12.86 -8.83
CA TRP A 134 -1.84 -12.00 -8.76
C TRP A 134 -1.42 -10.54 -8.91
N PHE A 135 -2.20 -9.78 -9.68
CA PHE A 135 -2.06 -8.34 -9.77
C PHE A 135 -3.06 -7.68 -8.82
N PRO A 136 -2.60 -6.93 -7.81
CA PRO A 136 -3.50 -6.24 -6.89
C PRO A 136 -4.41 -5.26 -7.63
N VAL A 137 -5.60 -5.08 -7.08
CA VAL A 137 -6.56 -4.09 -7.57
C VAL A 137 -5.98 -2.69 -7.32
N SER A 138 -6.30 -1.72 -8.18
CA SER A 138 -5.84 -0.35 -7.95
C SER A 138 -6.54 0.26 -6.74
N THR A 139 -5.83 1.11 -5.99
CA THR A 139 -6.35 1.78 -4.79
C THR A 139 -7.72 2.41 -5.01
N GLY A 140 -7.91 3.12 -6.13
CA GLY A 140 -9.21 3.73 -6.46
C GLY A 140 -10.33 2.70 -6.70
N ALA A 141 -10.01 1.57 -7.34
CA ALA A 141 -10.98 0.50 -7.51
C ALA A 141 -11.33 -0.16 -6.17
N SER A 142 -10.36 -0.37 -5.29
CA SER A 142 -10.59 -0.88 -3.93
C SER A 142 -11.49 0.06 -3.10
N LEU A 143 -11.25 1.38 -3.13
CA LEU A 143 -12.07 2.38 -2.41
C LEU A 143 -13.51 2.45 -2.92
N VAL A 144 -13.70 2.34 -4.24
CA VAL A 144 -15.02 2.26 -4.86
C VAL A 144 -15.76 0.99 -4.42
N VAL A 145 -15.08 -0.16 -4.43
CA VAL A 145 -15.66 -1.43 -3.99
C VAL A 145 -16.06 -1.38 -2.52
N ILE A 146 -15.21 -0.83 -1.64
CA ILE A 146 -15.52 -0.63 -0.22
C ILE A 146 -16.81 0.19 -0.06
N SER A 147 -16.90 1.34 -0.74
CA SER A 147 -18.07 2.21 -0.68
C SER A 147 -19.34 1.48 -1.12
N GLU A 148 -19.25 0.75 -2.23
CA GLU A 148 -20.38 0.03 -2.79
C GLU A 148 -20.85 -1.11 -1.88
N MET A 149 -19.91 -1.84 -1.30
CA MET A 149 -20.20 -2.92 -0.35
C MET A 149 -20.88 -2.40 0.92
N ILE A 150 -20.44 -1.25 1.43
CA ILE A 150 -21.08 -0.57 2.57
C ILE A 150 -22.52 -0.21 2.22
N ASN A 151 -22.75 0.42 1.07
CA ASN A 151 -24.08 0.86 0.63
C ASN A 151 -25.08 -0.29 0.49
N ARG A 152 -24.62 -1.47 0.06
CA ARG A 152 -25.48 -2.65 -0.11
C ARG A 152 -25.75 -3.43 1.17
N GLY A 153 -25.04 -3.13 2.26
CA GLY A 153 -25.09 -3.96 3.46
C GLY A 153 -24.53 -5.38 3.26
N GLU A 154 -23.75 -5.62 2.20
CA GLU A 154 -23.16 -6.94 1.88
C GLU A 154 -21.90 -7.24 2.72
N PHE A 155 -21.61 -6.40 3.70
CA PHE A 155 -20.30 -6.33 4.34
C PHE A 155 -20.33 -6.18 5.87
N ASP A 156 -21.18 -6.95 6.53
CA ASP A 156 -21.20 -7.05 8.00
C ASP A 156 -19.83 -7.47 8.58
N GLU A 157 -19.07 -8.32 7.89
CA GLU A 157 -17.70 -8.68 8.31
C GLU A 157 -16.74 -7.48 8.44
N LEU A 158 -16.89 -6.37 7.68
CA LEU A 158 -16.03 -5.18 7.92
C LEU A 158 -16.41 -4.48 9.21
N LYS A 159 -17.67 -4.58 9.65
CA LYS A 159 -18.13 -3.97 10.91
C LYS A 159 -17.47 -4.62 12.13
N ASP A 160 -16.99 -5.85 12.00
CA ASP A 160 -16.18 -6.52 13.03
C ASP A 160 -14.78 -5.87 13.17
N PHE A 161 -14.32 -5.14 12.16
CA PHE A 161 -12.99 -4.53 12.12
C PHE A 161 -13.01 -3.00 12.15
N PHE A 162 -14.11 -2.39 11.68
CA PHE A 162 -14.24 -0.97 11.49
C PHE A 162 -15.60 -0.45 11.99
N THR A 163 -15.58 0.68 12.68
CA THR A 163 -16.77 1.50 12.90
C THR A 163 -17.18 2.23 11.61
N SER A 164 -18.41 2.74 11.55
CA SER A 164 -18.84 3.59 10.43
C SER A 164 -17.93 4.81 10.25
N GLU A 165 -17.53 5.47 11.35
CA GLU A 165 -16.60 6.60 11.32
C GLU A 165 -15.24 6.21 10.71
N GLN A 166 -14.70 5.03 11.07
CA GLN A 166 -13.44 4.55 10.52
C GLN A 166 -13.51 4.27 9.02
N LEU A 167 -14.65 3.77 8.54
CA LEU A 167 -14.87 3.54 7.11
C LEU A 167 -15.00 4.85 6.32
N ASP A 168 -15.67 5.85 6.91
CA ASP A 168 -15.77 7.18 6.31
C ASP A 168 -14.39 7.85 6.21
N VAL A 169 -13.60 7.80 7.29
CA VAL A 169 -12.20 8.29 7.29
C VAL A 169 -11.34 7.54 6.29
N LEU A 170 -11.41 6.21 6.25
CA LEU A 170 -10.69 5.39 5.27
C LEU A 170 -11.00 5.83 3.84
N LYS A 171 -12.26 6.12 3.54
CA LYS A 171 -12.70 6.54 2.21
C LYS A 171 -12.19 7.95 1.88
N GLU A 172 -12.43 8.92 2.76
CA GLU A 172 -12.07 10.32 2.54
C GLU A 172 -10.55 10.48 2.39
N VAL A 173 -9.80 10.02 3.39
CA VAL A 173 -8.33 10.10 3.39
C VAL A 173 -7.73 9.21 2.32
N GLY A 174 -8.31 8.03 2.07
CA GLY A 174 -7.85 7.12 1.02
C GLY A 174 -7.97 7.74 -0.37
N GLU A 175 -9.06 8.47 -0.65
CA GLU A 175 -9.25 9.20 -1.91
C GLU A 175 -8.24 10.33 -2.07
N GLU A 176 -7.93 11.06 -1.00
CA GLU A 176 -6.89 12.08 -0.98
C GLU A 176 -5.50 11.49 -1.29
N ILE A 177 -5.10 10.43 -0.60
CA ILE A 177 -3.82 9.73 -0.82
C ILE A 177 -3.76 9.21 -2.27
N LYS A 178 -4.84 8.60 -2.78
CA LYS A 178 -4.94 8.13 -4.17
C LYS A 178 -4.71 9.28 -5.16
N ASN A 179 -5.34 10.44 -4.93
CA ASN A 179 -5.20 11.59 -5.82
C ASN A 179 -3.77 12.10 -5.83
N ILE A 180 -3.12 12.23 -4.66
CA ILE A 180 -1.72 12.70 -4.57
C ILE A 180 -0.77 11.66 -5.19
N ARG A 181 -1.00 10.36 -4.99
CA ARG A 181 -0.26 9.29 -5.65
C ARG A 181 -0.35 9.39 -7.17
N ASN A 182 -1.54 9.63 -7.71
CA ASN A 182 -1.71 9.80 -9.15
C ASN A 182 -0.95 11.02 -9.66
N VAL A 183 -0.91 12.12 -8.91
CA VAL A 183 -0.05 13.26 -9.25
C VAL A 183 1.42 12.82 -9.26
N CYS A 184 1.91 12.15 -8.22
CA CYS A 184 3.30 11.65 -8.16
C CYS A 184 3.70 10.76 -9.34
N ALA A 185 2.74 10.04 -9.95
CA ALA A 185 2.99 9.16 -11.09
C ALA A 185 3.08 9.89 -12.44
N HIS A 186 2.55 11.12 -12.52
CA HIS A 186 2.39 11.86 -13.78
C HIS A 186 3.01 13.26 -13.75
N SER A 187 3.32 13.77 -12.56
CA SER A 187 3.77 15.14 -12.31
C SER A 187 4.59 15.19 -11.01
N ILE A 188 5.15 16.36 -10.77
CA ILE A 188 5.83 16.75 -9.55
C ILE A 188 4.78 17.24 -8.54
N ILE A 189 5.00 16.97 -7.25
CA ILE A 189 4.18 17.47 -6.13
C ILE A 189 4.95 18.46 -5.24
N ASP A 190 4.24 19.31 -4.49
CA ASP A 190 4.83 20.27 -3.56
C ASP A 190 4.84 19.79 -2.09
N LEU A 191 5.38 20.63 -1.20
CA LEU A 191 5.44 20.35 0.25
C LEU A 191 4.06 20.29 0.91
N GLU A 192 3.08 21.04 0.39
CA GLU A 192 1.71 21.02 0.91
C GLU A 192 1.09 19.65 0.65
N GLN A 193 1.22 19.13 -0.57
CA GLN A 193 0.76 17.80 -0.94
C GLN A 193 1.49 16.70 -0.14
N LEU A 194 2.80 16.82 0.08
CA LEU A 194 3.51 15.88 0.97
C LEU A 194 2.95 15.93 2.40
N SER A 195 2.73 17.13 2.95
CA SER A 195 2.13 17.32 4.28
C SER A 195 0.75 16.67 4.38
N ARG A 196 -0.09 16.84 3.35
CA ARG A 196 -1.42 16.23 3.27
C ARG A 196 -1.37 14.70 3.31
N VAL A 197 -0.45 14.06 2.58
CA VAL A 197 -0.28 12.59 2.68
C VAL A 197 0.13 12.17 4.09
N LYS A 198 1.10 12.87 4.71
CA LYS A 198 1.58 12.55 6.06
C LYS A 198 0.47 12.71 7.10
N ASN A 199 -0.29 13.79 7.02
CA ASN A 199 -1.42 14.05 7.90
C ASN A 199 -2.50 13.00 7.69
N GLY A 200 -2.80 12.62 6.45
CA GLY A 200 -3.73 11.54 6.15
C GLY A 200 -3.31 10.19 6.74
N LEU A 201 -2.05 9.80 6.59
CA LEU A 201 -1.53 8.58 7.23
C LEU A 201 -1.63 8.64 8.76
N THR A 202 -1.34 9.79 9.35
CA THR A 202 -1.46 10.01 10.80
C THR A 202 -2.92 9.95 11.25
N GLU A 203 -3.85 10.49 10.46
CA GLU A 203 -5.27 10.45 10.74
C GLU A 203 -5.80 9.01 10.70
N LEU A 204 -5.49 8.25 9.65
CA LEU A 204 -5.82 6.83 9.53
C LEU A 204 -5.34 6.03 10.76
N GLU A 205 -4.12 6.29 11.21
CA GLU A 205 -3.58 5.66 12.42
C GLU A 205 -4.33 6.09 13.68
N SER A 206 -4.50 7.40 13.90
CA SER A 206 -5.15 7.95 15.09
C SER A 206 -6.61 7.52 15.25
N LYS A 207 -7.28 7.24 14.13
CA LYS A 207 -8.65 6.73 14.08
C LYS A 207 -8.73 5.21 14.18
N GLY A 208 -7.59 4.50 14.25
CA GLY A 208 -7.54 3.04 14.37
C GLY A 208 -7.86 2.30 13.07
N VAL A 209 -7.76 2.95 11.90
CA VAL A 209 -8.02 2.31 10.60
C VAL A 209 -6.95 1.26 10.30
N PHE A 210 -5.67 1.56 10.54
CA PHE A 210 -4.61 0.55 10.36
C PHE A 210 -4.74 -0.62 11.33
N GLU A 211 -5.27 -0.39 12.55
CA GLU A 211 -5.58 -1.47 13.49
C GLU A 211 -6.65 -2.41 12.92
N GLY A 212 -7.72 -1.87 12.32
CA GLY A 212 -8.74 -2.67 11.62
C GLY A 212 -8.15 -3.49 10.48
N MET A 213 -7.31 -2.87 9.63
CA MET A 213 -6.58 -3.57 8.56
C MET A 213 -5.67 -4.67 9.10
N PHE A 214 -4.99 -4.43 10.22
CA PHE A 214 -4.15 -5.41 10.90
C PHE A 214 -4.97 -6.60 11.42
N LYS A 215 -6.13 -6.36 12.03
CA LYS A 215 -7.04 -7.43 12.49
C LYS A 215 -7.54 -8.28 11.33
N ILE A 216 -7.86 -7.67 10.18
CA ILE A 216 -8.21 -8.41 8.96
C ILE A 216 -7.05 -9.30 8.53
N LYS A 217 -5.84 -8.75 8.45
CA LYS A 217 -4.63 -9.55 8.15
C LYS A 217 -4.53 -10.72 9.13
N ALA A 218 -4.63 -10.48 10.43
CA ALA A 218 -4.59 -11.52 11.46
C ALA A 218 -5.65 -12.62 11.25
N LEU A 219 -6.88 -12.27 10.90
CA LEU A 219 -7.92 -13.25 10.58
C LEU A 219 -7.55 -14.09 9.35
N LEU A 220 -7.04 -13.45 8.29
CA LEU A 220 -6.66 -14.13 7.05
C LEU A 220 -5.38 -14.99 7.21
N LYS A 221 -4.72 -14.92 8.37
CA LYS A 221 -3.54 -15.73 8.72
C LYS A 221 -3.91 -17.04 9.43
N ALA A 222 -5.12 -17.13 9.99
CA ALA A 222 -5.64 -18.27 10.74
C ALA A 222 -6.39 -19.25 9.84
#